data_AF-G5JVG9-F1
#
_entry.id   AF-G5JVG9-F1
#
_cell.length_a   1.000
_cell.length_b   1.000
_cell.length_c   1.000
_cell.angle_alpha   90.00
_cell.angle_beta   90.00
_cell.angle_gamma   90.00
#
_symmetry.space_group_name_H-M   'P 1'
#
loop_
_entity.id
_entity.type
_entity.pdbx_description
1 polymer ?
#
loop_
_entity_poly.entity_id
_entity_poly.type
_entity_poly.pdbx_seq_one_letter_code
_entity_poly.pdbx_strand_id
1 'polypeptide(L)'
;MKSHTVILGAGATIVAIPKGDKNGKSSSVMNGLLKKLNLGELLSSVELQIKSENLDDIYSELYKREECSEIVKELGNRLYSYFVSLELPDEPIIYDFLILSLTKKYVRCSTITQSLP
;
A
#
# COMPACT_ATOMS: atom_id res chain seq x y z
N MET A 1 -23.09 8.06 -16.43
CA MET A 1 -21.76 7.74 -15.86
C MET A 1 -21.94 7.22 -14.44
N LYS A 2 -21.29 6.11 -14.08
CA LYS A 2 -21.20 5.66 -12.68
C LYS A 2 -20.09 6.45 -11.98
N SER A 3 -20.32 6.88 -10.75
CA SER A 3 -19.28 7.49 -9.92
C SER A 3 -18.33 6.39 -9.44
N HIS A 4 -17.04 6.58 -9.67
CA HIS A 4 -15.98 5.71 -9.17
C HIS A 4 -15.17 6.49 -8.15
N THR A 5 -15.04 5.95 -6.93
CA THR A 5 -14.21 6.54 -5.87
C THR A 5 -12.89 5.77 -5.82
N VAL A 6 -11.78 6.48 -5.99
CA VAL A 6 -10.42 5.95 -5.89
C VAL A 6 -9.76 6.60 -4.69
N ILE A 7 -9.19 5.79 -3.79
CA ILE A 7 -8.40 6.24 -2.65
C ILE A 7 -6.96 5.82 -2.91
N LEU A 8 -6.06 6.79 -3.01
CA LEU A 8 -4.65 6.55 -3.31
C LEU A 8 -3.77 7.26 -2.28
N GLY A 9 -2.73 6.58 -1.80
CA GLY A 9 -1.73 7.16 -0.90
C GLY A 9 -0.92 6.09 -0.17
N ALA A 10 0.27 6.46 0.33
CA ALA A 10 1.15 5.54 1.04
C ALA A 10 0.50 4.91 2.30
N GLY A 11 -0.37 5.67 2.97
CA GLY A 11 -1.17 5.15 4.10
C GLY A 11 -2.35 4.28 3.66
N ALA A 12 -2.72 4.31 2.38
CA ALA A 12 -3.92 3.61 1.93
C ALA A 12 -3.75 2.10 1.98
N THR A 13 -2.60 1.59 1.56
CA THR A 13 -2.31 0.15 1.62
C THR A 13 -2.33 -0.35 3.06
N ILE A 14 -1.83 0.42 4.03
CA ILE A 14 -1.82 0.01 5.45
C ILE A 14 -3.24 -0.09 6.01
N VAL A 15 -4.09 0.88 5.69
CA VAL A 15 -5.49 0.89 6.12
C VAL A 15 -6.29 -0.21 5.41
N ALA A 16 -5.91 -0.57 4.18
CA ALA A 16 -6.50 -1.69 3.46
C ALA A 16 -6.16 -3.05 4.08
N ILE A 17 -4.94 -3.20 4.62
CA ILE A 17 -4.47 -4.46 5.21
C ILE A 17 -3.85 -4.24 6.60
N PRO A 18 -4.65 -3.83 7.61
CA PRO A 18 -4.12 -3.37 8.90
C PRO A 18 -3.45 -4.48 9.73
N LYS A 19 -3.85 -5.74 9.51
CA LYS A 19 -3.22 -6.93 10.12
C LYS A 19 -2.38 -7.72 9.12
N GLY A 20 -2.11 -7.13 7.96
CA GLY A 20 -1.57 -7.84 6.80
C GLY A 20 -2.64 -8.29 5.82
N ASP A 21 -2.16 -8.68 4.65
CA ASP A 21 -2.91 -9.20 3.53
C ASP A 21 -3.49 -10.58 3.89
N LYS A 22 -4.30 -11.16 2.99
CA LYS A 22 -4.89 -12.49 3.18
C LYS A 22 -3.88 -13.58 3.55
N ASN A 23 -2.63 -13.44 3.09
CA ASN A 23 -1.53 -14.38 3.28
C ASN A 23 -0.60 -13.97 4.44
N GLY A 24 -1.00 -12.99 5.27
CA GLY A 24 -0.23 -12.50 6.41
C GLY A 24 0.92 -11.55 6.04
N LYS A 25 1.02 -11.10 4.78
CA LYS A 25 2.00 -10.09 4.37
C LYS A 25 1.54 -8.72 4.85
N SER A 26 2.25 -8.14 5.81
CA SER A 26 2.01 -6.75 6.19
C SER A 26 2.30 -5.78 5.04
N SER A 27 1.69 -4.60 4.99
CA SER A 27 2.27 -3.49 4.22
C SER A 27 3.18 -2.69 5.14
N SER A 28 4.37 -2.30 4.69
CA SER A 28 5.12 -1.25 5.35
C SER A 28 4.79 0.10 4.70
N VAL A 29 4.87 1.18 5.47
CA VAL A 29 5.12 2.52 4.90
C VAL A 29 6.49 2.50 4.21
N MET A 30 6.81 3.56 3.45
CA MET A 30 8.12 3.72 2.77
C MET A 30 9.31 3.37 3.68
N ASN A 31 9.20 3.68 4.98
CA ASN A 31 10.16 3.26 6.02
C ASN A 31 10.11 1.75 6.28
N GLY A 32 11.25 1.08 6.11
CA GLY A 32 11.40 -0.36 6.34
C GLY A 32 11.09 -1.22 5.11
N LEU A 33 10.61 -0.62 4.01
CA LEU A 33 10.37 -1.32 2.75
C LEU A 33 11.67 -1.90 2.17
N LEU A 34 12.80 -1.20 2.33
CA LEU A 34 14.13 -1.66 1.93
C LEU A 34 14.54 -2.97 2.63
N LYS A 35 14.35 -3.01 3.95
CA LYS A 35 14.62 -4.20 4.79
C LYS A 35 13.71 -5.35 4.38
N LYS A 36 12.43 -5.07 4.09
CA LYS A 36 11.44 -6.08 3.74
C LYS A 36 11.65 -6.71 2.36
N LEU A 37 12.13 -5.93 1.39
CA LEU A 37 12.43 -6.39 0.03
C LEU A 37 13.82 -7.01 -0.11
N ASN A 38 14.53 -7.19 1.02
CA ASN A 38 15.93 -7.59 1.09
C ASN A 38 16.81 -6.81 0.09
N LEU A 39 16.56 -5.49 -0.02
CA LEU A 39 17.29 -4.62 -0.94
C LEU A 39 18.70 -4.29 -0.42
N GLY A 40 19.02 -4.64 0.84
CA GLY A 40 20.36 -4.49 1.39
C GLY A 40 21.41 -5.25 0.59
N GLU A 41 21.10 -6.45 0.10
CA GLU A 41 22.01 -7.23 -0.76
C GLU A 41 22.17 -6.62 -2.15
N LEU A 42 21.12 -5.99 -2.69
CA LEU A 42 21.16 -5.33 -3.99
C LEU A 42 22.00 -4.04 -3.93
N LEU A 43 21.94 -3.34 -2.79
CA LEU A 43 22.61 -2.08 -2.56
C LEU A 43 24.03 -2.26 -1.99
N SER A 44 24.40 -3.45 -1.51
CA SER A 44 25.75 -3.71 -0.97
C SER A 44 26.84 -3.68 -2.04
N SER A 45 26.47 -3.88 -3.30
CA SER A 45 27.35 -3.76 -4.46
C SER A 45 27.54 -2.30 -4.92
N VAL A 46 26.85 -1.34 -4.30
CA VAL A 46 26.90 0.09 -4.68
C VAL A 46 27.32 0.93 -3.48
N GLU A 47 28.32 1.79 -3.69
CA GLU A 47 28.63 2.83 -2.70
C GLU A 47 27.57 3.94 -2.75
N LEU A 48 26.57 3.81 -1.89
CA LEU A 48 25.59 4.85 -1.60
C LEU A 48 26.27 5.97 -0.80
N GLN A 49 26.17 7.22 -1.28
CA GLN A 49 26.67 8.37 -0.54
C GLN A 49 25.66 8.90 0.47
N ILE A 50 24.37 8.61 0.26
CA ILE A 50 23.31 9.00 1.18
C ILE A 50 23.16 7.92 2.27
N LYS A 51 23.15 8.35 3.55
CA LYS A 51 22.92 7.49 4.73
C LYS A 51 21.43 7.34 5.12
N SER A 52 20.53 7.82 4.27
CA SER A 52 19.08 7.80 4.49
C SER A 52 18.52 6.38 4.30
N GLU A 53 17.63 5.93 5.19
CA GLU A 53 16.84 4.69 4.98
C GLU A 53 15.58 4.94 4.13
N ASN A 54 15.37 6.16 3.60
CA ASN A 54 14.22 6.48 2.77
C ASN A 54 14.44 5.99 1.33
N LEU A 55 13.49 5.22 0.81
CA LEU A 55 13.53 4.68 -0.54
C LEU A 55 13.63 5.77 -1.60
N ASP A 56 12.89 6.88 -1.45
CA ASP A 56 12.85 7.94 -2.46
C ASP A 56 14.22 8.61 -2.64
N ASP A 57 14.97 8.80 -1.55
CA ASP A 57 16.31 9.39 -1.58
C ASP A 57 17.30 8.44 -2.29
N ILE A 58 17.27 7.16 -1.93
CA ILE A 58 18.13 6.13 -2.51
C ILE A 58 17.83 5.96 -4.00
N TYR A 59 16.55 5.89 -4.37
CA TYR A 59 16.14 5.77 -5.76
C TYR A 59 16.61 6.99 -6.57
N SER A 60 16.45 8.20 -6.03
CA SER A 60 16.89 9.43 -6.68
C SER A 60 18.40 9.50 -6.88
N GLU A 61 19.20 8.93 -5.96
CA GLU A 61 20.65 8.84 -6.09
C GLU A 61 21.04 7.82 -7.17
N LEU A 62 20.48 6.61 -7.12
CA LEU A 62 20.76 5.57 -8.11
C LEU A 62 20.34 5.98 -9.52
N TYR A 63 19.20 6.66 -9.65
CA TYR A 63 18.69 7.12 -10.95
C TYR A 63 19.60 8.17 -11.61
N LYS A 64 20.35 8.96 -10.82
CA LYS A 64 21.30 9.95 -11.37
C LYS A 64 22.58 9.31 -11.93
N ARG A 65 22.87 8.06 -11.56
CA ARG A 65 24.07 7.34 -11.97
C ARG A 65 23.71 6.36 -13.08
N GLU A 66 24.16 6.60 -14.30
CA GLU A 66 23.86 5.70 -15.42
C GLU A 66 24.39 4.28 -15.20
N GLU A 67 25.52 4.14 -14.47
CA GLU A 67 26.07 2.84 -14.11
C GLU A 67 25.15 2.00 -13.21
N CYS A 68 24.16 2.61 -12.56
CA CYS A 68 23.21 1.94 -11.67
C CYS A 68 21.89 1.59 -12.35
N SER A 69 21.74 1.77 -13.68
CA SER A 69 20.43 1.60 -14.34
C SER A 69 19.87 0.18 -14.22
N GLU A 70 20.72 -0.86 -14.24
CA GLU A 70 20.29 -2.25 -14.03
C GLU A 70 19.76 -2.47 -12.61
N ILE A 71 20.39 -1.84 -11.62
CA ILE A 71 20.02 -1.91 -10.21
C ILE A 71 18.68 -1.21 -9.98
N VAL A 72 18.48 -0.04 -10.59
CA VAL A 72 17.21 0.69 -10.57
C VAL A 72 16.08 -0.16 -11.18
N LYS A 73 16.35 -0.84 -12.29
CA LYS A 73 15.38 -1.72 -12.94
C LYS A 73 15.01 -2.91 -12.06
N GLU A 74 15.99 -3.57 -11.46
CA GLU A 74 15.76 -4.69 -10.55
C GLU A 74 15.02 -4.27 -9.28
N LEU A 75 15.37 -3.11 -8.72
CA LEU A 75 14.64 -2.48 -7.61
C LEU A 75 13.16 -2.28 -7.97
N GLY A 76 12.88 -1.73 -9.15
CA GLY A 76 11.53 -1.55 -9.66
C GLY A 76 10.77 -2.87 -9.83
N ASN A 77 11.43 -3.90 -10.37
CA ASN A 77 10.83 -5.24 -10.52
C ASN A 77 10.45 -5.87 -9.18
N ARG A 78 11.31 -5.75 -8.16
CA ARG A 78 11.03 -6.26 -6.81
C ARG A 78 9.89 -5.52 -6.13
N LEU A 79 9.87 -4.19 -6.24
CA LEU A 79 8.78 -3.36 -5.75
C LEU A 79 7.45 -3.75 -6.40
N TYR A 80 7.43 -3.83 -7.73
CA TYR A 80 6.24 -4.22 -8.49
C TYR A 80 5.75 -5.61 -8.08
N SER A 81 6.64 -6.60 -8.05
CA SER A 81 6.31 -7.97 -7.68
C SER A 81 5.75 -8.07 -6.26
N TYR A 82 6.31 -7.29 -5.33
CA TYR A 82 5.82 -7.22 -3.97
C TYR A 82 4.38 -6.71 -3.90
N PHE A 83 4.09 -5.56 -4.49
CA PHE A 83 2.74 -4.97 -4.43
C PHE A 83 1.69 -5.77 -5.19
N VAL A 84 2.06 -6.39 -6.33
CA VAL A 84 1.16 -7.30 -7.06
C VAL A 84 0.83 -8.54 -6.25
N SER A 85 1.76 -8.99 -5.39
CA SER A 85 1.55 -10.18 -4.56
C SER A 85 0.70 -9.97 -3.31
N LEU A 86 0.19 -8.75 -3.08
CA LEU A 86 -0.67 -8.42 -1.95
C LEU A 86 -2.13 -8.73 -2.28
N GLU A 87 -2.78 -9.44 -1.37
CA GLU A 87 -4.20 -9.79 -1.50
C GLU A 87 -5.04 -9.19 -0.36
N LEU A 88 -6.19 -8.62 -0.71
CA LEU A 88 -7.12 -8.13 0.31
C LEU A 88 -7.63 -9.31 1.18
N PRO A 89 -7.77 -9.12 2.49
CA PRO A 89 -8.35 -10.14 3.37
C PRO A 89 -9.80 -10.43 2.99
N ASP A 90 -10.29 -11.61 3.39
CA ASP A 90 -11.69 -12.01 3.16
C ASP A 90 -12.68 -11.28 4.12
N GLU A 91 -12.16 -10.55 5.11
CA GLU A 91 -12.93 -9.77 6.08
C GLU A 91 -13.10 -8.31 5.65
N PRO A 92 -14.22 -7.63 6.00
CA PRO A 92 -14.43 -6.23 5.64
C PRO A 92 -13.36 -5.30 6.22
N ILE A 93 -12.77 -4.47 5.36
CA ILE A 93 -11.74 -3.48 5.70
C ILE A 93 -12.35 -2.10 5.92
N ILE A 94 -11.60 -1.16 6.49
CA ILE A 94 -12.06 0.21 6.77
C ILE A 94 -12.63 0.90 5.51
N TYR A 95 -12.07 0.60 4.33
CA TYR A 95 -12.58 1.15 3.07
C TYR A 95 -13.95 0.62 2.67
N ASP A 96 -14.30 -0.61 3.03
CA ASP A 96 -15.64 -1.13 2.79
C ASP A 96 -16.66 -0.33 3.59
N PHE A 97 -16.37 -0.06 4.87
CA PHE A 97 -17.22 0.78 5.72
C PHE A 97 -17.28 2.23 5.25
N LEU A 98 -16.17 2.79 4.76
CA LEU A 98 -16.14 4.14 4.20
C LEU A 98 -17.01 4.21 2.93
N ILE A 99 -16.84 3.29 1.99
CA ILE A 99 -17.64 3.21 0.77
C ILE A 99 -19.12 3.02 1.13
N LEU A 100 -19.46 2.11 2.06
CA LEU A 100 -20.83 1.92 2.52
C LEU A 100 -21.43 3.20 3.14
N SER A 101 -20.63 3.96 3.88
CA SER A 101 -21.05 5.25 4.46
C SER A 101 -21.30 6.32 3.39
N LEU A 102 -20.50 6.33 2.33
CA LEU A 102 -20.65 7.26 1.20
C LEU A 102 -21.81 6.87 0.26
N THR A 103 -22.16 5.58 0.20
CA THR A 103 -23.25 5.07 -0.64
C THR A 103 -24.63 5.27 0.02
N LYS A 104 -24.68 5.81 1.24
CA LYS A 104 -25.89 6.03 2.05
C LYS A 104 -26.72 7.24 1.59
N LYS A 105 -26.98 7.34 0.28
CA LYS A 105 -28.12 8.10 -0.26
C LYS A 105 -29.35 7.18 -0.34
N TYR A 106 -29.68 6.48 0.74
CA TYR A 106 -31.03 5.98 1.04
C TYR A 106 -31.21 5.89 2.56
N VAL A 107 -31.42 7.05 3.18
CA VAL A 107 -32.30 7.14 4.35
C VAL A 107 -33.71 6.88 3.83
N ARG A 108 -34.13 5.61 3.83
CA ARG A 108 -35.53 5.20 3.90
C ARG A 108 -35.59 3.70 4.17
N CYS A 109 -35.55 3.33 5.45
CA CYS A 109 -36.39 2.25 5.92
C CYS A 109 -36.85 2.65 7.33
N SER A 110 -38.11 3.08 7.37
CA SER A 110 -38.89 3.31 8.58
C SER A 110 -38.92 2.03 9.41
N THR A 111 -38.17 1.97 10.50
CA THR A 111 -38.52 1.06 11.59
C THR A 111 -39.66 1.72 12.35
N ILE A 112 -40.83 1.12 12.18
CA ILE A 112 -42.10 1.41 12.81
C ILE A 112 -41.90 1.61 14.31
N THR A 113 -42.29 2.78 14.81
CA THR A 113 -42.45 3.06 16.24
C THR A 113 -43.77 2.46 16.74
N GLN A 114 -43.68 1.67 17.82
CA GLN A 114 -44.75 1.22 18.74
C GLN A 114 -45.85 0.31 18.12
N SER A 115 -46.37 -0.72 18.79
CA SER A 115 -46.62 -0.97 20.21
C SER A 115 -46.74 -2.49 20.49
N LEU A 116 -46.17 -2.97 21.60
CA LEU A 116 -46.57 -4.25 22.22
C LEU A 116 -47.99 -4.13 22.82
N PRO A 117 -48.78 -5.21 22.88
CA PRO A 117 -50.02 -5.24 23.64
C PRO A 117 -49.79 -5.14 25.16
#